data_AF-A0A7S1Z4J1-F1
#
_entry.id   AF-A0A7S1Z4J1-F1
#
_cell.length_a   1.000
_cell.length_b   1.000
_cell.length_c   1.000
_cell.angle_alpha   90.00
_cell.angle_beta   90.00
_cell.angle_gamma   90.00
#
_symmetry.space_group_name_H-M   'P 1'
#
loop_
_entity.id
_entity.type
_entity.pdbx_description
1 polymer ?
#
loop_
_entity_poly.entity_id
_entity_poly.type
_entity_poly.pdbx_seq_one_letter_code
_entity_poly.pdbx_strand_id
1 'polypeptide(L)'
;MAASFADTALFALTAACTVFFKRSTDAAATEDVAPAEADCSAVLNSAFVFVKPHANTKATQDMVRQKLVDAGITITSESDISGTTIDEKKLIDQHYYAIASKATILSAKDIPVPADKFESEFGEKWETVLAEGRACNAMEACAKFETDSDGLNAAWKKAKKVVKFGGGFYCGLVSVGEKGPLYVFNAFFMSMRSAFVGEDKSIHCFVVEWDPKVLAWEDFRGKLLGPTDPAEAPEGSIRKTILDTYKELGLTSVPNKGDNGVHASASPFEGLAEKTNWLSSTIAEDAFGKALLDAGLSEETIEEWSVDPRVEQPEGGKGSVFDALEDMDAADCLAKLVELNKINADQI
;
A
#
# COMPACT_ATOMS: atom_id res chain seq x y z
N MET A 1 41.67 37.99 -19.22
CA MET A 1 42.17 39.37 -19.45
C MET A 1 40.97 40.28 -19.63
N ALA A 2 40.87 41.29 -18.76
CA ALA A 2 40.25 42.62 -18.91
C ALA A 2 38.78 42.71 -19.41
N ALA A 3 37.75 43.06 -18.63
CA ALA A 3 37.46 44.24 -17.76
C ALA A 3 36.71 45.37 -18.50
N SER A 4 35.62 45.87 -17.89
CA SER A 4 35.22 47.29 -17.73
C SER A 4 33.68 47.45 -17.63
N PHE A 5 33.11 47.80 -16.46
CA PHE A 5 32.57 49.13 -16.02
C PHE A 5 31.38 49.65 -16.86
N ALA A 6 30.34 50.36 -16.38
CA ALA A 6 29.88 50.87 -15.08
C ALA A 6 28.49 51.53 -15.28
N ASP A 7 27.63 51.42 -14.27
CA ASP A 7 26.78 52.43 -13.61
C ASP A 7 25.91 53.52 -14.32
N THR A 8 24.93 53.99 -13.54
CA THR A 8 24.02 55.18 -13.65
C THR A 8 22.73 55.01 -14.50
N ALA A 9 21.54 55.50 -14.14
CA ALA A 9 21.16 56.64 -13.29
C ALA A 9 19.74 56.55 -12.67
N LEU A 10 19.59 57.33 -11.60
CA LEU A 10 18.42 57.74 -10.79
C LEU A 10 17.56 58.83 -11.50
N PHE A 11 16.27 58.99 -11.14
CA PHE A 11 15.43 60.23 -11.02
C PHE A 11 13.93 59.81 -11.05
N ALA A 12 13.11 59.82 -9.99
CA ALA A 12 12.57 60.87 -9.09
C ALA A 12 11.22 61.50 -9.51
N LEU A 13 10.22 61.30 -8.62
CA LEU A 13 9.18 62.23 -8.09
C LEU A 13 8.15 62.96 -9.00
N THR A 14 6.86 62.83 -8.65
CA THR A 14 5.87 63.87 -8.15
C THR A 14 4.41 63.44 -8.43
N ALA A 15 3.53 63.31 -7.42
CA ALA A 15 2.54 64.28 -6.86
C ALA A 15 1.30 64.50 -7.80
N ALA A 16 0.02 64.63 -7.41
CA ALA A 16 -0.74 64.70 -6.16
C ALA A 16 -2.28 64.56 -6.45
N CYS A 17 -3.09 64.30 -5.41
CA CYS A 17 -4.47 64.74 -5.07
C CYS A 17 -5.44 65.28 -6.18
N THR A 18 -6.78 65.10 -6.16
CA THR A 18 -7.74 65.38 -5.07
C THR A 18 -9.23 65.09 -5.46
N VAL A 19 -10.08 64.87 -4.43
CA VAL A 19 -11.54 65.19 -4.19
C VAL A 19 -12.71 64.44 -4.89
N PHE A 20 -13.47 63.75 -4.01
CA PHE A 20 -14.92 63.54 -3.84
C PHE A 20 -15.98 64.13 -4.80
N PHE A 21 -17.02 63.32 -5.07
CA PHE A 21 -18.42 63.75 -5.06
C PHE A 21 -19.32 62.66 -4.43
N LYS A 22 -20.21 63.09 -3.53
CA LYS A 22 -21.27 62.27 -2.90
C LYS A 22 -22.62 62.77 -3.40
N ARG A 23 -23.50 61.88 -3.89
CA ARG A 23 -24.96 62.08 -3.78
C ARG A 23 -25.71 60.74 -3.83
N SER A 24 -26.68 60.66 -2.94
CA SER A 24 -27.50 59.52 -2.52
C SER A 24 -28.72 59.31 -3.41
N THR A 25 -29.13 58.06 -3.63
CA THR A 25 -30.55 57.61 -3.73
C THR A 25 -30.65 56.11 -3.45
N ASP A 26 -31.60 55.75 -2.59
CA ASP A 26 -31.96 54.41 -2.13
C ASP A 26 -32.38 53.44 -3.25
N ALA A 27 -32.01 52.16 -3.13
CA ALA A 27 -32.92 51.00 -3.08
C ALA A 27 -32.23 49.68 -3.45
N ALA A 28 -32.57 48.62 -2.71
CA ALA A 28 -32.21 47.21 -2.84
C ALA A 28 -30.79 46.80 -2.40
N ALA A 29 -30.70 46.45 -1.12
CA ALA A 29 -29.60 45.65 -0.59
C ALA A 29 -29.64 44.25 -1.21
N THR A 30 -28.69 43.96 -2.08
CA THR A 30 -28.18 42.61 -2.30
C THR A 30 -26.98 42.47 -1.39
N GLU A 31 -27.10 41.63 -0.36
CA GLU A 31 -25.94 41.22 0.42
C GLU A 31 -24.95 40.53 -0.52
N ASP A 32 -23.82 41.19 -0.78
CA ASP A 32 -22.61 40.54 -1.28
C ASP A 32 -22.18 39.54 -0.21
N VAL A 33 -22.73 38.33 -0.30
CA VAL A 33 -22.14 37.16 0.35
C VAL A 33 -20.83 36.92 -0.40
N ALA A 34 -19.73 37.41 0.17
CA ALA A 34 -18.41 36.94 -0.19
C ALA A 34 -18.48 35.40 -0.22
N PRO A 35 -17.98 34.74 -1.27
CA PRO A 35 -17.98 33.28 -1.30
C PRO A 35 -17.32 32.84 0.00
N ALA A 36 -18.06 32.07 0.81
CA ALA A 36 -17.48 31.37 1.92
C ALA A 36 -16.22 30.72 1.37
N GLU A 37 -15.05 31.07 1.93
CA GLU A 37 -13.85 30.29 1.70
C GLU A 37 -14.29 28.86 1.94
N ALA A 38 -14.30 28.05 0.87
CA ALA A 38 -14.60 26.65 0.99
C ALA A 38 -13.63 26.16 2.07
N ASP A 39 -14.18 25.67 3.17
CA ASP A 39 -13.40 25.03 4.20
C ASP A 39 -12.78 23.81 3.54
N CYS A 40 -11.60 24.02 2.94
CA CYS A 40 -10.68 22.98 2.55
C CYS A 40 -10.15 22.42 3.86
N SER A 41 -11.00 21.72 4.61
CA SER A 41 -10.53 20.76 5.59
C SER A 41 -9.67 19.79 4.77
N ALA A 42 -8.36 20.01 4.78
CA ALA A 42 -7.42 19.18 4.05
C ALA A 42 -7.72 17.74 4.47
N VAL A 43 -8.00 16.87 3.48
CA VAL A 43 -8.26 15.46 3.75
C VAL A 43 -7.07 14.95 4.54
N LEU A 44 -7.31 14.49 5.77
CA LEU A 44 -6.25 13.99 6.64
C LEU A 44 -5.66 12.72 6.04
N ASN A 45 -4.38 12.49 6.30
CA ASN A 45 -3.83 11.16 6.10
C ASN A 45 -4.47 10.22 7.13
N SER A 46 -4.93 9.07 6.67
CA SER A 46 -5.54 8.03 7.50
C SER A 46 -5.01 6.66 7.07
N ALA A 47 -4.42 5.92 8.01
CA ALA A 47 -3.77 4.63 7.73
C ALA A 47 -4.25 3.53 8.68
N PHE A 48 -4.14 2.31 8.20
CA PHE A 48 -4.24 1.10 9.00
C PHE A 48 -2.84 0.59 9.33
N VAL A 49 -2.57 0.39 10.61
CA VAL A 49 -1.27 -0.07 11.14
C VAL A 49 -1.54 -1.31 11.97
N PHE A 50 -0.69 -2.33 11.89
CA PHE A 50 -0.78 -3.45 12.82
C PHE A 50 0.57 -4.03 13.21
N VAL A 51 0.65 -4.46 14.47
CA VAL A 51 1.78 -5.27 14.97
C VAL A 51 1.60 -6.71 14.50
N LYS A 52 2.61 -7.23 13.81
CA LYS A 52 2.60 -8.59 13.24
C LYS A 52 2.65 -9.65 14.35
N PRO A 53 2.15 -10.88 14.09
CA PRO A 53 2.04 -11.91 15.13
C PRO A 53 3.36 -12.27 15.83
N HIS A 54 4.48 -12.31 15.09
CA HIS A 54 5.79 -12.62 15.69
C HIS A 54 6.28 -11.55 16.68
N ALA A 55 5.73 -10.33 16.61
CA ALA A 55 6.11 -9.20 17.45
C ALA A 55 4.96 -8.72 18.34
N ASN A 56 3.80 -9.38 18.33
CA ASN A 56 2.57 -8.93 19.00
C ASN A 56 2.62 -9.15 20.52
N THR A 57 3.52 -8.45 21.19
CA THR A 57 3.63 -8.39 22.64
C THR A 57 3.09 -7.04 23.12
N LYS A 58 2.65 -6.97 24.38
CA LYS A 58 2.20 -5.71 24.98
C LYS A 58 3.29 -4.62 24.92
N ALA A 59 4.56 -5.01 25.11
CA ALA A 59 5.70 -4.09 25.02
C ALA A 59 5.86 -3.50 23.61
N THR A 60 5.74 -4.33 22.57
CA THR A 60 5.77 -3.83 21.18
C THR A 60 4.58 -2.93 20.88
N GLN A 61 3.37 -3.32 21.27
CA GLN A 61 2.16 -2.50 21.09
C GLN A 61 2.31 -1.12 21.75
N ASP A 62 2.82 -1.08 22.98
CA ASP A 62 3.03 0.17 23.73
C ASP A 62 4.10 1.04 23.10
N MET A 63 5.20 0.46 22.64
CA MET A 63 6.25 1.17 21.93
C MET A 63 5.73 1.76 20.61
N VAL A 64 5.00 0.98 19.80
CA VAL A 64 4.39 1.45 18.55
C VAL A 64 3.40 2.59 18.81
N ARG A 65 2.51 2.42 19.79
CA ARG A 65 1.55 3.46 20.21
C ARG A 65 2.26 4.76 20.57
N GLN A 66 3.31 4.67 21.41
CA GLN A 66 4.06 5.85 21.83
C GLN A 66 4.76 6.54 20.65
N LYS A 67 5.38 5.77 19.74
CA LYS A 67 6.04 6.33 18.54
C LYS A 67 5.06 7.07 17.63
N LEU A 68 3.85 6.54 17.46
CA LEU A 68 2.79 7.20 16.68
C LEU A 68 2.37 8.52 17.33
N VAL A 69 2.05 8.49 18.63
CA VAL A 69 1.62 9.68 19.38
C VAL A 69 2.71 10.76 19.43
N ASP A 70 3.97 10.37 19.66
CA ASP A 70 5.12 11.29 19.69
C ASP A 70 5.35 11.97 18.34
N ALA A 71 4.94 11.34 17.23
CA ALA A 71 4.99 11.91 15.89
C ALA A 71 3.79 12.84 15.57
N GLY A 72 2.91 13.09 16.53
CA GLY A 72 1.71 13.92 16.32
C GLY A 72 0.56 13.20 15.61
N ILE A 73 0.61 11.87 15.55
CA ILE A 73 -0.44 11.05 14.95
C ILE A 73 -1.52 10.72 15.98
N THR A 74 -2.78 10.92 15.62
CA THR A 74 -3.93 10.56 16.45
C THR A 74 -4.33 9.12 16.18
N ILE A 75 -4.49 8.33 17.24
CA ILE A 75 -5.04 6.96 17.15
C ILE A 75 -6.54 7.06 17.37
N THR A 76 -7.33 6.73 16.34
CA THR A 76 -8.79 6.86 16.36
C THR A 76 -9.48 5.58 16.82
N SER A 77 -8.85 4.43 16.60
CA SER A 77 -9.31 3.15 17.14
C SER A 77 -8.17 2.15 17.27
N GLU A 78 -8.36 1.19 18.18
CA GLU A 78 -7.48 0.04 18.37
C GLU A 78 -8.32 -1.23 18.50
N SER A 79 -7.80 -2.35 17.98
CA SER A 79 -8.47 -3.64 18.07
C SER A 79 -7.49 -4.81 17.97
N ASP A 80 -7.87 -5.96 18.52
CA ASP A 80 -7.15 -7.21 18.33
C ASP A 80 -7.92 -8.11 17.37
N ILE A 81 -7.22 -8.76 16.44
CA ILE A 81 -7.81 -9.72 15.50
C ILE A 81 -7.09 -11.06 15.69
N SER A 82 -7.85 -12.10 16.06
CA SER A 82 -7.30 -13.45 16.26
C SER A 82 -6.94 -14.11 14.93
N GLY A 83 -5.95 -14.98 14.95
CA GLY A 83 -5.55 -15.78 13.79
C GLY A 83 -6.65 -16.70 13.28
N THR A 84 -7.57 -17.13 14.15
CA THR A 84 -8.79 -17.87 13.74
C THR A 84 -9.72 -16.99 12.91
N THR A 85 -9.97 -15.75 13.32
CA THR A 85 -10.77 -14.79 12.53
C THR A 85 -10.08 -14.45 11.20
N ILE A 86 -8.75 -14.27 11.21
CA ILE A 86 -7.97 -14.04 9.98
C ILE A 86 -8.16 -15.19 8.99
N ASP A 87 -8.13 -16.44 9.48
CA ASP A 87 -8.30 -17.63 8.65
C ASP A 87 -9.72 -17.75 8.08
N GLU A 88 -10.72 -17.67 8.97
CA GLU A 88 -12.14 -17.81 8.64
C GLU A 88 -12.60 -16.78 7.61
N LYS A 89 -12.20 -15.52 7.81
CA LYS A 89 -12.55 -14.40 6.92
C LYS A 89 -11.56 -14.20 5.76
N LYS A 90 -10.48 -14.99 5.69
CA LYS A 90 -9.43 -14.87 4.66
C LYS A 90 -8.79 -13.48 4.59
N LEU A 91 -8.67 -12.79 5.73
CA LEU A 91 -8.26 -11.38 5.77
C LEU A 91 -6.85 -11.17 5.21
N ILE A 92 -5.92 -12.06 5.55
CA ILE A 92 -4.54 -11.99 5.06
C ILE A 92 -4.43 -12.36 3.58
N ASP A 93 -5.31 -13.24 3.10
CA ASP A 93 -5.39 -13.60 1.68
C ASP A 93 -5.87 -12.41 0.85
N GLN A 94 -6.89 -11.69 1.33
CA GLN A 94 -7.40 -10.47 0.70
C GLN A 94 -6.38 -9.31 0.78
N HIS A 95 -5.73 -9.13 1.93
CA HIS A 95 -4.70 -8.11 2.08
C HIS A 95 -3.51 -8.32 1.12
N TYR A 96 -3.14 -9.58 0.84
CA TYR A 96 -2.14 -9.93 -0.16
C TYR A 96 -2.76 -10.53 -1.44
N TYR A 97 -3.91 -10.02 -1.89
CA TYR A 97 -4.70 -10.61 -2.98
C TYR A 97 -3.88 -10.85 -4.25
N ALA A 98 -3.04 -9.88 -4.65
CA ALA A 98 -2.18 -10.03 -5.82
C ALA A 98 -1.26 -11.27 -5.76
N ILE A 99 -0.82 -11.65 -4.55
CA ILE A 99 0.00 -12.85 -4.32
C ILE A 99 -0.90 -14.08 -4.19
N ALA A 100 -1.92 -13.99 -3.34
CA ALA A 100 -2.83 -15.08 -2.99
C ALA A 100 -3.57 -15.62 -4.22
N SER A 101 -4.08 -14.73 -5.07
CA SER A 101 -4.79 -15.07 -6.31
C SER A 101 -3.99 -16.05 -7.18
N LYS A 102 -2.68 -15.87 -7.29
CA LYS A 102 -1.79 -16.67 -8.13
C LYS A 102 -1.19 -17.88 -7.40
N ALA A 103 -1.31 -17.91 -6.08
CA ALA A 103 -0.82 -19.02 -5.26
C ALA A 103 -1.91 -20.08 -4.99
N THR A 104 -3.15 -19.66 -4.77
CA THR A 104 -4.19 -20.53 -4.19
C THR A 104 -5.59 -20.40 -4.82
N ILE A 105 -5.87 -19.34 -5.58
CA ILE A 105 -7.23 -19.08 -6.11
C ILE A 105 -7.34 -19.47 -7.58
N LEU A 106 -6.50 -18.88 -8.44
CA LEU A 106 -6.47 -19.15 -9.87
C LEU A 106 -5.77 -20.48 -10.13
N SER A 107 -6.34 -21.29 -11.02
CA SER A 107 -5.61 -22.44 -11.55
C SER A 107 -4.47 -21.96 -12.46
N ALA A 108 -3.42 -22.76 -12.63
CA ALA A 108 -2.24 -22.32 -13.39
C ALA A 108 -2.55 -21.81 -14.82
N LYS A 109 -3.60 -22.33 -15.45
CA LYS A 109 -4.05 -21.90 -16.80
C LYS A 109 -4.74 -20.54 -16.82
N ASP A 110 -5.28 -20.09 -15.70
CA ASP A 110 -6.04 -18.83 -15.58
C ASP A 110 -5.16 -17.68 -15.07
N ILE A 111 -3.90 -17.97 -14.72
CA ILE A 111 -2.93 -16.96 -14.32
C ILE A 111 -2.50 -16.17 -15.57
N PRO A 112 -2.57 -14.81 -15.54
CA PRO A 112 -2.21 -13.96 -16.68
C PRO A 112 -0.69 -13.83 -16.84
N VAL A 113 -0.02 -14.92 -17.20
CA VAL A 113 1.43 -14.97 -17.38
C VAL A 113 1.85 -14.15 -18.59
N PRO A 114 2.83 -13.22 -18.46
CA PRO A 114 3.39 -12.52 -19.61
C PRO A 114 4.27 -13.47 -20.44
N ALA A 115 3.68 -14.08 -21.48
CA ALA A 115 4.31 -15.15 -22.27
C ALA A 115 5.70 -14.80 -22.80
N ASP A 116 5.89 -13.60 -23.37
CA ASP A 116 7.18 -13.15 -23.90
C ASP A 116 8.26 -13.07 -22.81
N LYS A 117 7.90 -12.55 -21.64
CA LYS A 117 8.81 -12.47 -20.49
C LYS A 117 9.09 -13.86 -19.92
N PHE A 118 8.08 -14.73 -19.88
CA PHE A 118 8.26 -16.12 -19.46
C PHE A 118 9.25 -16.85 -20.38
N GLU A 119 9.07 -16.75 -21.71
CA GLU A 119 9.96 -17.40 -22.69
C GLU A 119 11.37 -16.82 -22.65
N SER A 120 11.51 -15.49 -22.57
CA SER A 120 12.82 -14.84 -22.44
C SER A 120 13.58 -15.30 -21.19
N GLU A 121 12.87 -15.42 -20.07
CA GLU A 121 13.47 -15.83 -18.82
C GLU A 121 13.76 -17.32 -18.82
N PHE A 122 12.76 -18.18 -19.03
CA PHE A 122 12.91 -19.63 -18.85
C PHE A 122 13.41 -20.39 -20.08
N GLY A 123 13.39 -19.78 -21.26
CA GLY A 123 13.78 -20.42 -22.52
C GLY A 123 12.74 -21.41 -23.06
N GLU A 124 11.51 -21.38 -22.55
CA GLU A 124 10.42 -22.26 -22.95
C GLU A 124 9.15 -21.46 -23.21
N LYS A 125 8.36 -21.86 -24.22
CA LYS A 125 7.07 -21.23 -24.52
C LYS A 125 6.04 -21.55 -23.45
N TRP A 126 5.32 -20.52 -23.02
CA TRP A 126 4.30 -20.66 -21.99
C TRP A 126 3.19 -21.67 -22.39
N GLU A 127 2.75 -21.64 -23.65
CA GLU A 127 1.72 -22.54 -24.16
C GLU A 127 2.16 -24.02 -24.08
N THR A 128 3.45 -24.29 -24.33
CA THR A 128 4.02 -25.65 -24.24
C THR A 128 4.03 -26.12 -22.79
N VAL A 129 4.49 -25.27 -21.86
CA VAL A 129 4.52 -25.58 -20.43
C VAL A 129 3.12 -25.89 -19.89
N LEU A 130 2.12 -25.12 -20.31
CA LEU A 130 0.73 -25.35 -19.97
C LEU A 130 0.18 -26.65 -20.56
N ALA A 131 0.40 -26.89 -21.86
CA ALA A 131 -0.09 -28.09 -22.55
C ALA A 131 0.48 -29.38 -21.94
N GLU A 132 1.71 -29.34 -21.45
CA GLU A 132 2.38 -30.46 -20.78
C GLU A 132 2.03 -30.59 -19.29
N GLY A 133 1.19 -29.69 -18.75
CA GLY A 133 0.78 -29.73 -17.34
C GLY A 133 1.91 -29.45 -16.35
N ARG A 134 2.97 -28.75 -16.77
CA ARG A 134 4.14 -28.43 -15.93
C ARG A 134 3.98 -27.16 -15.09
N ALA A 135 2.96 -26.36 -15.34
CA ALA A 135 2.62 -25.19 -14.52
C ALA A 135 1.69 -25.57 -13.36
N CYS A 136 1.88 -24.91 -12.22
CA CYS A 136 1.10 -25.08 -11.00
C CYS A 136 1.01 -23.77 -10.22
N ASN A 137 -0.14 -23.46 -9.64
CA ASN A 137 -0.17 -22.62 -8.44
C ASN A 137 0.44 -23.39 -7.24
N ALA A 138 0.57 -22.74 -6.07
CA ALA A 138 1.17 -23.37 -4.90
C ALA A 138 0.38 -24.60 -4.40
N MET A 139 -0.96 -24.54 -4.39
CA MET A 139 -1.80 -25.67 -3.95
C MET A 139 -1.70 -26.88 -4.88
N GLU A 140 -1.74 -26.64 -6.20
CA GLU A 140 -1.56 -27.66 -7.23
C GLU A 140 -0.16 -28.29 -7.13
N ALA A 141 0.86 -27.48 -6.84
CA ALA A 141 2.23 -27.96 -6.65
C ALA A 141 2.35 -28.85 -5.42
N CYS A 142 1.77 -28.47 -4.28
CA CYS A 142 1.69 -29.32 -3.09
C CYS A 142 1.08 -30.69 -3.41
N ALA A 143 -0.04 -30.72 -4.15
CA ALA A 143 -0.69 -31.96 -4.55
C ALA A 143 0.19 -32.81 -5.48
N LYS A 144 0.79 -32.23 -6.52
CA LYS A 144 1.63 -32.98 -7.48
C LYS A 144 2.93 -33.48 -6.85
N PHE A 145 3.53 -32.68 -5.97
CA PHE A 145 4.74 -33.09 -5.25
C PHE A 145 4.47 -34.02 -4.07
N GLU A 146 3.21 -34.11 -3.61
CA GLU A 146 2.81 -34.80 -2.37
C GLU A 146 3.58 -34.23 -1.15
N THR A 147 3.57 -32.91 -1.03
CA THR A 147 4.19 -32.16 0.07
C THR A 147 3.20 -31.17 0.67
N ASP A 148 3.46 -30.75 1.90
CA ASP A 148 2.78 -29.61 2.52
C ASP A 148 3.42 -28.27 2.12
N SER A 149 2.87 -27.17 2.66
CA SER A 149 3.37 -25.80 2.43
C SER A 149 4.83 -25.63 2.83
N ASP A 150 5.27 -26.31 3.90
CA ASP A 150 6.62 -26.15 4.44
C ASP A 150 7.65 -26.85 3.56
N GLY A 151 7.35 -28.06 3.10
CA GLY A 151 8.18 -28.77 2.14
C GLY A 151 8.23 -28.04 0.78
N LEU A 152 7.11 -27.47 0.32
CA LEU A 152 7.10 -26.66 -0.90
C LEU A 152 7.94 -25.39 -0.75
N ASN A 153 7.80 -24.66 0.35
CA ASN A 153 8.58 -23.45 0.62
C ASN A 153 10.07 -23.76 0.80
N ALA A 154 10.41 -24.89 1.43
CA ALA A 154 11.80 -25.36 1.52
C ALA A 154 12.40 -25.67 0.14
N ALA A 155 11.62 -26.23 -0.78
CA ALA A 155 12.02 -26.45 -2.16
C ALA A 155 12.13 -25.13 -2.95
N TRP A 156 11.19 -24.21 -2.77
CA TRP A 156 11.22 -22.86 -3.35
C TRP A 156 12.49 -22.10 -2.98
N LYS A 157 12.88 -22.12 -1.69
CA LYS A 157 14.13 -21.48 -1.21
C LYS A 157 15.40 -22.06 -1.83
N LYS A 158 15.34 -23.30 -2.35
CA LYS A 158 16.44 -23.97 -3.06
C LYS A 158 16.34 -23.84 -4.58
N ALA A 159 15.24 -23.27 -5.09
CA ALA A 159 15.04 -23.13 -6.53
C ALA A 159 16.14 -22.26 -7.11
N LYS A 160 16.80 -22.77 -8.15
CA LYS A 160 17.89 -22.04 -8.82
C LYS A 160 17.41 -20.84 -9.62
N LYS A 161 16.12 -20.82 -9.97
CA LYS A 161 15.51 -19.79 -10.81
C LYS A 161 14.14 -19.42 -10.27
N VAL A 162 14.04 -18.18 -9.81
CA VAL A 162 12.80 -17.51 -9.43
C VAL A 162 12.75 -16.18 -10.18
N VAL A 163 11.70 -15.98 -10.95
CA VAL A 163 11.51 -14.82 -11.82
C VAL A 163 10.35 -13.99 -11.29
N LYS A 164 10.57 -12.68 -11.15
CA LYS A 164 9.52 -11.71 -10.82
C LYS A 164 8.88 -11.19 -12.11
N PHE A 165 7.62 -11.51 -12.33
CA PHE A 165 6.85 -10.98 -13.46
C PHE A 165 6.33 -9.56 -13.19
N GLY A 166 5.90 -9.29 -11.96
CA GLY A 166 5.41 -7.98 -11.50
C GLY A 166 5.25 -7.92 -9.98
N GLY A 167 4.57 -6.88 -9.47
CA GLY A 167 4.15 -6.78 -8.07
C GLY A 167 3.41 -8.06 -7.64
N GLY A 168 3.86 -8.68 -6.54
CA GLY A 168 3.26 -9.92 -6.02
C GLY A 168 3.23 -11.14 -6.96
N PHE A 169 3.93 -11.11 -8.10
CA PHE A 169 3.82 -12.15 -9.14
C PHE A 169 5.18 -12.79 -9.43
N TYR A 170 5.40 -13.98 -8.87
CA TYR A 170 6.65 -14.72 -8.99
C TYR A 170 6.40 -16.14 -9.53
N CYS A 171 7.32 -16.62 -10.35
CA CYS A 171 7.36 -18.00 -10.83
C CYS A 171 8.73 -18.61 -10.55
N GLY A 172 8.75 -19.79 -9.96
CA GLY A 172 9.96 -20.54 -9.66
C GLY A 172 9.96 -21.89 -10.34
N LEU A 173 11.14 -22.32 -10.77
CA LEU A 173 11.35 -23.69 -11.27
C LEU A 173 11.72 -24.59 -10.09
N VAL A 174 10.75 -25.35 -9.59
CA VAL A 174 10.82 -26.07 -8.31
C VAL A 174 10.82 -27.57 -8.51
N SER A 175 11.64 -28.29 -7.73
CA SER A 175 11.63 -29.74 -7.62
C SER A 175 11.56 -30.16 -6.15
N VAL A 176 10.83 -31.24 -5.86
CA VAL A 176 10.74 -31.84 -4.52
C VAL A 176 11.14 -33.31 -4.64
N GLY A 177 12.26 -33.68 -4.01
CA GLY A 177 12.86 -35.00 -4.20
C GLY A 177 13.20 -35.26 -5.67
N GLU A 178 12.73 -36.37 -6.21
CA GLU A 178 12.91 -36.75 -7.63
C GLU A 178 11.79 -36.20 -8.54
N LYS A 179 10.77 -35.54 -7.98
CA LYS A 179 9.65 -34.98 -8.74
C LYS A 179 9.99 -33.57 -9.24
N GLY A 180 9.66 -33.31 -10.50
CA GLY A 180 9.84 -32.01 -11.16
C GLY A 180 10.99 -31.99 -12.18
N PRO A 181 11.36 -30.80 -12.68
CA PRO A 181 10.90 -29.50 -12.21
C PRO A 181 9.47 -29.13 -12.69
N LEU A 182 8.75 -28.36 -11.86
CA LEU A 182 7.48 -27.71 -12.20
C LEU A 182 7.65 -26.18 -12.10
N TYR A 183 6.88 -25.45 -12.90
CA TYR A 183 6.75 -24.00 -12.82
C TYR A 183 5.70 -23.66 -11.77
N VAL A 184 6.15 -23.20 -10.61
CA VAL A 184 5.28 -22.95 -9.46
C VAL A 184 5.12 -21.45 -9.24
N PHE A 185 3.89 -20.98 -9.10
CA PHE A 185 3.61 -19.58 -8.80
C PHE A 185 3.49 -19.32 -7.30
N ASN A 186 4.20 -18.29 -6.83
CA ASN A 186 4.12 -17.77 -5.45
C ASN A 186 4.16 -18.84 -4.34
N ALA A 187 5.00 -19.86 -4.47
CA ALA A 187 5.06 -21.00 -3.54
C ALA A 187 5.29 -20.62 -2.07
N PHE A 188 5.90 -19.46 -1.82
CA PHE A 188 6.15 -18.93 -0.47
C PHE A 188 4.87 -18.44 0.24
N PHE A 189 3.79 -18.17 -0.50
CA PHE A 189 2.58 -17.54 0.05
C PHE A 189 1.96 -18.34 1.19
N MET A 190 1.89 -19.67 1.06
CA MET A 190 1.27 -20.51 2.10
C MET A 190 2.02 -20.44 3.43
N SER A 191 3.36 -20.40 3.41
CA SER A 191 4.17 -20.18 4.62
C SER A 191 4.10 -18.74 5.13
N MET A 192 3.89 -17.75 4.26
CA MET A 192 3.65 -16.37 4.69
C MET A 192 2.31 -16.27 5.41
N ARG A 193 1.26 -16.88 4.85
CA ARG A 193 -0.09 -16.96 5.43
C ARG A 193 -0.08 -17.64 6.80
N SER A 194 0.66 -18.74 6.96
CA SER A 194 0.72 -19.48 8.24
C SER A 194 1.30 -18.67 9.41
N ALA A 195 2.04 -17.59 9.14
CA ALA A 195 2.48 -16.68 10.20
C ALA A 195 1.33 -15.89 10.84
N PHE A 196 0.17 -15.78 10.17
CA PHE A 196 -0.98 -14.98 10.59
C PHE A 196 -2.16 -15.78 11.11
N VAL A 197 -2.28 -17.06 10.74
CA VAL A 197 -3.44 -17.89 11.07
C VAL A 197 -3.10 -18.91 12.16
N GLY A 198 -4.12 -19.32 12.93
CA GLY A 198 -3.98 -20.27 14.04
C GLY A 198 -4.50 -19.74 15.37
N GLU A 199 -4.75 -20.64 16.32
CA GLU A 199 -5.31 -20.31 17.65
C GLU A 199 -4.35 -19.48 18.52
N ASP A 200 -3.03 -19.61 18.29
CA ASP A 200 -1.98 -18.91 19.02
C ASP A 200 -1.52 -17.61 18.33
N LYS A 201 -2.15 -17.23 17.21
CA LYS A 201 -1.79 -16.03 16.45
C LYS A 201 -2.81 -14.92 16.67
N SER A 202 -2.32 -13.69 16.61
CA SER A 202 -3.15 -12.49 16.57
C SER A 202 -2.32 -11.31 16.07
N ILE A 203 -3.01 -10.27 15.63
CA ILE A 203 -2.44 -8.95 15.40
C ILE A 203 -3.12 -7.93 16.30
N HIS A 204 -2.40 -6.84 16.57
CA HIS A 204 -2.95 -5.66 17.22
C HIS A 204 -2.95 -4.50 16.23
N CYS A 205 -4.12 -3.94 15.99
CA CYS A 205 -4.39 -2.97 14.95
C CYS A 205 -4.60 -1.58 15.52
N PHE A 206 -4.17 -0.57 14.77
CA PHE A 206 -4.43 0.84 14.99
C PHE A 206 -5.04 1.42 13.71
N VAL A 207 -6.11 2.20 13.85
CA VAL A 207 -6.48 3.19 12.84
C VAL A 207 -5.96 4.54 13.30
N VAL A 208 -5.24 5.20 12.42
CA VAL A 208 -4.50 6.41 12.76
C VAL A 208 -4.76 7.52 11.76
N GLU A 209 -4.77 8.77 12.23
CA GLU A 209 -5.05 9.96 11.45
C GLU A 209 -4.12 11.12 11.82
N TRP A 210 -3.69 11.89 10.82
CA TRP A 210 -2.83 13.05 11.01
C TRP A 210 -2.93 14.06 9.86
N ASP A 211 -2.57 15.32 10.13
CA ASP A 211 -2.47 16.36 9.11
C ASP A 211 -1.20 16.11 8.26
N PRO A 212 -1.28 16.02 6.92
CA PRO A 212 -0.11 15.85 6.06
C PRO A 212 0.95 16.96 6.25
N LYS A 213 0.57 18.15 6.75
CA LYS A 213 1.51 19.23 7.10
C LYS A 213 2.36 18.92 8.33
N VAL A 214 1.91 18.01 9.20
CA VAL A 214 2.68 17.54 10.37
C VAL A 214 3.68 16.48 9.95
N LEU A 215 3.25 15.54 9.10
CA LEU A 215 4.07 14.44 8.62
C LEU A 215 3.58 14.00 7.23
N ALA A 216 4.40 14.21 6.20
CA ALA A 216 4.10 13.68 4.87
C ALA A 216 4.06 12.15 4.89
N TRP A 217 3.25 11.54 4.02
CA TRP A 217 3.09 10.08 3.96
C TRP A 217 4.42 9.36 3.68
N GLU A 218 5.24 9.90 2.77
CA GLU A 218 6.60 9.40 2.49
C GLU A 218 7.46 9.36 3.77
N ASP A 219 7.37 10.38 4.62
CA ASP A 219 8.10 10.43 5.88
C ASP A 219 7.50 9.52 6.95
N PHE A 220 6.17 9.35 6.96
CA PHE A 220 5.51 8.33 7.77
C PHE A 220 6.05 6.93 7.47
N ARG A 221 6.20 6.56 6.20
CA ARG A 221 6.73 5.25 5.81
C ARG A 221 8.24 5.14 5.91
N GLY A 222 8.97 6.12 5.37
CA GLY A 222 10.42 6.10 5.25
C GLY A 222 11.16 6.40 6.55
N LYS A 223 10.66 7.34 7.36
CA LYS A 223 11.36 7.83 8.57
C LYS A 223 10.72 7.33 9.87
N LEU A 224 9.40 7.41 10.00
CA LEU A 224 8.72 6.98 11.23
C LEU A 224 8.60 5.46 11.31
N LEU A 225 7.96 4.82 10.33
CA LEU A 225 7.82 3.36 10.27
C LEU A 225 9.17 2.70 9.99
N GLY A 226 9.87 3.20 8.97
CA GLY A 226 11.10 2.65 8.42
C GLY A 226 10.85 1.68 7.25
N PRO A 227 11.81 1.50 6.34
CA PRO A 227 11.75 0.57 5.21
C PRO A 227 11.50 -0.88 5.63
N THR A 228 11.12 -1.72 4.66
CA THR A 228 10.72 -3.11 4.90
C THR A 228 11.79 -3.96 5.58
N ASP A 229 13.07 -3.75 5.26
CA ASP A 229 14.17 -4.37 5.98
C ASP A 229 14.55 -3.51 7.20
N PRO A 230 14.33 -3.98 8.44
CA PRO A 230 14.71 -3.23 9.64
C PRO A 230 16.19 -2.87 9.72
N ALA A 231 17.08 -3.62 9.06
CA ALA A 231 18.52 -3.34 9.04
C ALA A 231 18.88 -2.09 8.23
N GLU A 232 18.04 -1.72 7.27
CA GLU A 232 18.18 -0.52 6.43
C GLU A 232 17.41 0.68 7.01
N ALA A 233 16.66 0.48 8.09
CA ALA A 233 15.77 1.49 8.63
C ALA A 233 16.51 2.57 9.44
N PRO A 234 16.11 3.85 9.33
CA PRO A 234 16.73 4.94 10.08
C PRO A 234 16.68 4.70 11.59
N GLU A 235 17.72 5.15 12.29
CA GLU A 235 17.75 5.13 13.75
C GLU A 235 16.52 5.85 14.33
N GLY A 236 15.89 5.22 15.31
CA GLY A 236 14.68 5.75 15.94
C GLY A 236 13.36 5.43 15.21
N SER A 237 13.39 4.93 13.96
CA SER A 237 12.18 4.42 13.30
C SER A 237 11.60 3.22 14.06
N ILE A 238 10.31 2.92 13.85
CA ILE A 238 9.61 1.84 14.55
C ILE A 238 10.27 0.49 14.24
N ARG A 239 10.48 0.16 12.96
CA ARG A 239 11.11 -1.11 12.56
C ARG A 239 12.54 -1.23 13.08
N LYS A 240 13.32 -0.14 13.03
CA LYS A 240 14.68 -0.13 13.59
C LYS A 240 14.68 -0.34 15.10
N THR A 241 13.76 0.33 15.82
CA THR A 241 13.59 0.17 17.27
C THR A 241 13.24 -1.28 17.62
N ILE A 242 12.35 -1.92 16.86
CA ILE A 242 12.01 -3.34 17.04
C ILE A 242 13.23 -4.22 16.82
N LEU A 243 14.02 -3.99 15.77
CA LEU A 243 15.26 -4.75 15.53
C LEU A 243 16.26 -4.60 16.69
N ASP A 244 16.51 -3.37 17.12
CA ASP A 244 17.56 -3.07 18.10
C ASP A 244 17.20 -3.57 19.51
N THR A 245 15.90 -3.60 19.84
CA THR A 245 15.41 -3.94 21.20
C THR A 245 14.57 -5.23 21.23
N TYR A 246 14.61 -6.06 20.18
CA TYR A 246 13.69 -7.20 20.00
C TYR A 246 13.58 -8.12 21.24
N LYS A 247 14.69 -8.41 21.93
CA LYS A 247 14.70 -9.24 23.14
C LYS A 247 13.95 -8.58 24.31
N GLU A 248 14.12 -7.26 24.47
CA GLU A 248 13.45 -6.47 25.51
C GLU A 248 11.95 -6.38 25.23
N LEU A 249 11.58 -6.32 23.95
CA LEU A 249 10.20 -6.39 23.48
C LEU A 249 9.61 -7.81 23.56
N GLY A 250 10.40 -8.83 23.93
CA GLY A 250 9.94 -10.21 24.10
C GLY A 250 9.91 -11.05 22.83
N LEU A 251 10.52 -10.60 21.73
CA LEU A 251 10.63 -11.39 20.50
C LEU A 251 11.68 -12.49 20.65
N THR A 252 11.41 -13.66 20.06
CA THR A 252 12.26 -14.86 20.17
C THR A 252 13.28 -14.98 19.03
N SER A 253 13.07 -14.28 17.93
CA SER A 253 13.93 -14.26 16.75
C SER A 253 14.33 -12.84 16.39
N VAL A 254 15.50 -12.69 15.75
CA VAL A 254 15.96 -11.40 15.23
C VAL A 254 15.03 -10.99 14.07
N PRO A 255 14.45 -9.78 14.09
CA PRO A 255 13.66 -9.26 12.99
C PRO A 255 14.39 -9.27 11.66
N ASN A 256 13.65 -9.46 10.57
CA ASN A 256 14.17 -9.49 9.20
C ASN A 256 13.14 -8.90 8.24
N LYS A 257 13.41 -8.91 6.93
CA LYS A 257 12.52 -8.34 5.91
C LYS A 257 11.08 -8.89 5.93
N GLY A 258 10.88 -10.16 6.25
CA GLY A 258 9.54 -10.76 6.37
C GLY A 258 8.92 -10.50 7.75
N ASP A 259 9.71 -10.80 8.79
CA ASP A 259 9.36 -10.58 10.20
C ASP A 259 9.90 -9.24 10.69
N ASN A 260 9.35 -8.15 10.16
CA ASN A 260 9.80 -6.78 10.43
C ASN A 260 8.97 -6.05 11.50
N GLY A 261 8.25 -6.78 12.35
CA GLY A 261 7.50 -6.27 13.49
C GLY A 261 6.16 -5.61 13.18
N VAL A 262 6.10 -4.68 12.22
CA VAL A 262 4.94 -3.81 12.01
C VAL A 262 4.60 -3.60 10.52
N HIS A 263 3.31 -3.55 10.23
CA HIS A 263 2.73 -3.13 8.96
C HIS A 263 2.11 -1.74 9.08
N ALA A 264 2.15 -0.97 7.99
CA ALA A 264 1.32 0.21 7.81
C ALA A 264 0.95 0.36 6.32
N SER A 265 -0.22 0.93 6.05
CA SER A 265 -0.71 1.22 4.70
C SER A 265 0.32 1.98 3.85
N ALA A 266 0.42 1.64 2.57
CA ALA A 266 1.39 2.27 1.67
C ALA A 266 0.90 3.57 1.01
N SER A 267 -0.42 3.80 1.01
CA SER A 267 -1.10 5.01 0.55
C SER A 267 -2.45 5.19 1.28
N PRO A 268 -3.09 6.37 1.19
CA PRO A 268 -4.44 6.60 1.70
C PRO A 268 -5.48 5.61 1.13
N PHE A 269 -5.34 5.25 -0.14
CA PHE A 269 -6.23 4.31 -0.81
C PHE A 269 -6.04 2.87 -0.32
N GLU A 270 -4.80 2.42 -0.13
CA GLU A 270 -4.54 1.15 0.51
C GLU A 270 -5.01 1.14 1.97
N GLY A 271 -4.92 2.27 2.67
CA GLY A 271 -5.49 2.42 4.01
C GLY A 271 -7.00 2.21 4.01
N LEU A 272 -7.72 2.75 3.04
CA LEU A 272 -9.15 2.47 2.84
C LEU A 272 -9.41 0.98 2.57
N ALA A 273 -8.72 0.38 1.60
CA ALA A 273 -8.87 -1.04 1.26
C ALA A 273 -8.59 -1.96 2.47
N GLU A 274 -7.57 -1.63 3.25
CA GLU A 274 -7.22 -2.34 4.48
C GLU A 274 -8.26 -2.18 5.57
N LYS A 275 -8.77 -0.97 5.83
CA LYS A 275 -9.85 -0.75 6.81
C LYS A 275 -11.12 -1.52 6.43
N THR A 276 -11.52 -1.49 5.17
CA THR A 276 -12.66 -2.27 4.67
C THR A 276 -12.45 -3.77 4.87
N ASN A 277 -11.26 -4.29 4.52
CA ASN A 277 -10.95 -5.71 4.68
C ASN A 277 -10.89 -6.13 6.16
N TRP A 278 -10.00 -5.50 6.94
CA TRP A 278 -9.65 -5.94 8.29
C TRP A 278 -10.70 -5.59 9.34
N LEU A 279 -11.39 -4.44 9.18
CA LEU A 279 -12.31 -3.91 10.18
C LEU A 279 -13.77 -3.96 9.73
N SER A 280 -14.04 -4.39 8.48
CA SER A 280 -15.38 -4.39 7.90
C SER A 280 -16.03 -3.00 7.89
N SER A 281 -15.21 -1.93 7.86
CA SER A 281 -15.67 -0.56 7.62
C SER A 281 -16.25 -0.44 6.22
N THR A 282 -17.24 0.43 6.02
CA THR A 282 -17.76 0.72 4.68
C THR A 282 -17.00 1.87 4.03
N ILE A 283 -16.98 1.91 2.69
CA ILE A 283 -16.34 2.99 1.92
C ILE A 283 -16.96 4.35 2.28
N ALA A 284 -18.28 4.40 2.52
CA ALA A 284 -19.00 5.64 2.83
C ALA A 284 -18.78 6.15 4.26
N GLU A 285 -18.42 5.27 5.21
CA GLU A 285 -18.10 5.65 6.60
C GLU A 285 -16.66 6.14 6.75
N ASP A 286 -15.77 5.73 5.84
CA ASP A 286 -14.38 6.18 5.83
C ASP A 286 -14.25 7.60 5.25
N ALA A 287 -13.46 8.46 5.89
CA ALA A 287 -13.31 9.85 5.43
C ALA A 287 -12.69 9.95 4.03
N PHE A 288 -11.70 9.10 3.71
CA PHE A 288 -11.07 9.07 2.39
C PHE A 288 -12.00 8.42 1.35
N GLY A 289 -12.66 7.31 1.73
CA GLY A 289 -13.67 6.66 0.89
C GLY A 289 -14.83 7.59 0.52
N LYS A 290 -15.35 8.35 1.48
CA LYS A 290 -16.35 9.40 1.24
C LYS A 290 -15.85 10.48 0.28
N ALA A 291 -14.60 10.93 0.43
CA ALA A 291 -14.02 11.91 -0.47
C ALA A 291 -13.92 11.41 -1.92
N LEU A 292 -13.64 10.11 -2.13
CA LEU A 292 -13.63 9.50 -3.47
C LEU A 292 -15.03 9.45 -4.09
N LEU A 293 -16.04 9.08 -3.30
CA LEU A 293 -17.44 9.07 -3.74
C LEU A 293 -17.92 10.48 -4.11
N ASP A 294 -17.63 11.46 -3.25
CA ASP A 294 -17.98 12.87 -3.49
C ASP A 294 -17.22 13.44 -4.72
N ALA A 295 -16.05 12.89 -5.05
CA ALA A 295 -15.28 13.22 -6.26
C ALA A 295 -15.73 12.47 -7.54
N GLY A 296 -16.74 11.60 -7.43
CA GLY A 296 -17.39 10.95 -8.57
C GLY A 296 -16.86 9.56 -8.95
N LEU A 297 -16.06 8.92 -8.09
CA LEU A 297 -15.79 7.48 -8.24
C LEU A 297 -17.02 6.68 -7.77
N SER A 298 -17.34 5.60 -8.46
CA SER A 298 -18.37 4.66 -8.00
C SER A 298 -17.81 3.75 -6.90
N GLU A 299 -18.69 3.24 -6.04
CA GLU A 299 -18.32 2.25 -5.03
C GLU A 299 -17.72 0.98 -5.68
N GLU A 300 -18.30 0.53 -6.80
CA GLU A 300 -17.81 -0.60 -7.59
C GLU A 300 -16.36 -0.41 -8.07
N THR A 301 -16.03 0.78 -8.61
CA THR A 301 -14.64 1.07 -9.03
C THR A 301 -13.68 1.08 -7.85
N ILE A 302 -14.09 1.63 -6.70
CA ILE A 302 -13.27 1.65 -5.48
C ILE A 302 -13.01 0.22 -4.99
N GLU A 303 -14.03 -0.64 -4.99
CA GLU A 303 -13.92 -2.06 -4.61
C GLU A 303 -13.01 -2.84 -5.58
N GLU A 304 -13.19 -2.68 -6.89
CA GLU A 304 -12.35 -3.32 -7.90
C GLU A 304 -10.89 -2.90 -7.76
N TRP A 305 -10.65 -1.61 -7.47
CA TRP A 305 -9.30 -1.09 -7.36
C TRP A 305 -8.62 -1.44 -6.04
N SER A 306 -9.40 -1.79 -5.01
CA SER A 306 -8.90 -2.23 -3.70
C SER A 306 -8.17 -3.59 -3.73
N VAL A 307 -8.13 -4.27 -4.88
CA VAL A 307 -7.34 -5.51 -5.10
C VAL A 307 -6.13 -5.31 -6.02
N ASP A 308 -5.73 -4.06 -6.24
CA ASP A 308 -4.58 -3.67 -7.06
C ASP A 308 -4.64 -4.18 -8.53
N PRO A 309 -5.70 -3.86 -9.28
CA PRO A 309 -5.78 -4.20 -10.69
C PRO A 309 -4.75 -3.41 -11.50
N ARG A 310 -4.51 -3.87 -12.74
CA ARG A 310 -3.73 -3.11 -13.71
C ARG A 310 -4.64 -2.26 -14.59
N VAL A 311 -4.59 -0.95 -14.41
CA VAL A 311 -5.41 0.04 -15.14
C VAL A 311 -4.55 0.86 -16.09
N GLU A 312 -5.17 1.53 -17.07
CA GLU A 312 -4.47 2.45 -17.97
C GLU A 312 -3.92 3.64 -17.16
N GLN A 313 -2.64 3.95 -17.39
CA GLN A 313 -1.90 5.01 -16.71
C GLN A 313 -1.81 6.27 -17.59
N PRO A 314 -1.68 7.49 -17.01
CA PRO A 314 -1.62 8.73 -17.78
C PRO A 314 -0.43 8.82 -18.75
N GLU A 315 0.71 8.24 -18.37
CA GLU A 315 1.91 8.10 -19.19
C GLU A 315 1.80 7.00 -20.29
N GLY A 316 0.69 6.27 -20.31
CA GLY A 316 0.36 5.23 -21.28
C GLY A 316 0.70 3.81 -20.81
N GLY A 317 -0.13 2.86 -21.23
CA GLY A 317 -0.02 1.44 -20.87
C GLY A 317 -0.60 1.13 -19.49
N LYS A 318 -0.70 -0.17 -19.18
CA LYS A 318 -1.31 -0.64 -17.94
C LYS A 318 -0.31 -0.73 -16.78
N GLY A 319 -0.67 -0.20 -15.62
CA GLY A 319 0.12 -0.22 -14.37
C GLY A 319 -0.74 -0.56 -13.16
N SER A 320 -0.11 -0.97 -12.07
CA SER A 320 -0.79 -1.22 -10.78
C SER A 320 -1.39 0.09 -10.24
N VAL A 321 -2.58 -0.01 -9.63
CA VAL A 321 -3.21 1.14 -8.95
C VAL A 321 -2.42 1.50 -7.70
N PHE A 322 -2.02 0.52 -6.88
CA PHE A 322 -1.30 0.79 -5.64
C PHE A 322 0.09 1.39 -5.88
N ASP A 323 0.85 0.84 -6.85
CA ASP A 323 2.18 1.38 -7.22
C ASP A 323 2.08 2.85 -7.68
N ALA A 324 0.96 3.27 -8.27
CA ALA A 324 0.75 4.64 -8.75
C ALA A 324 0.39 5.64 -7.63
N LEU A 325 0.09 5.17 -6.42
CA LEU A 325 -0.40 5.97 -5.29
C LEU A 325 0.52 5.92 -4.07
N GLU A 326 1.54 5.06 -4.09
CA GLU A 326 2.48 4.86 -3.00
C GLU A 326 3.11 6.19 -2.56
N ASP A 327 3.23 6.38 -1.23
CA ASP A 327 3.85 7.56 -0.60
C ASP A 327 3.14 8.91 -0.83
N MET A 328 1.97 8.94 -1.46
CA MET A 328 1.17 10.16 -1.64
C MET A 328 0.39 10.54 -0.38
N ASP A 329 0.33 11.84 -0.09
CA ASP A 329 -0.63 12.39 0.87
C ASP A 329 -2.07 12.31 0.32
N ALA A 330 -3.07 12.34 1.21
CA ALA A 330 -4.47 12.14 0.87
C ALA A 330 -4.99 13.03 -0.26
N ALA A 331 -4.63 14.31 -0.30
CA ALA A 331 -5.09 15.22 -1.36
C ALA A 331 -4.55 14.82 -2.74
N ASP A 332 -3.27 14.48 -2.84
CA ASP A 332 -2.62 14.09 -4.09
C ASP A 332 -3.08 12.70 -4.54
N CYS A 333 -3.23 11.76 -3.58
CA CYS A 333 -3.77 10.43 -3.81
C CYS A 333 -5.21 10.50 -4.38
N LEU A 334 -6.06 11.37 -3.81
CA LEU A 334 -7.42 11.61 -4.30
C LEU A 334 -7.41 12.17 -5.73
N ALA A 335 -6.59 13.19 -5.98
CA ALA A 335 -6.46 13.79 -7.30
C ALA A 335 -6.00 12.77 -8.36
N LYS A 336 -5.04 11.90 -7.99
CA LYS A 336 -4.54 10.84 -8.86
C LYS A 336 -5.60 9.79 -9.18
N LEU A 337 -6.38 9.35 -8.18
CA LEU A 337 -7.49 8.42 -8.38
C LEU A 337 -8.58 8.99 -9.30
N VAL A 338 -8.88 10.29 -9.19
CA VAL A 338 -9.82 10.96 -10.11
C VAL A 338 -9.27 11.01 -11.54
N GLU A 339 -7.97 11.26 -11.72
CA GLU A 339 -7.31 11.20 -13.03
C GLU A 339 -7.39 9.79 -13.63
N LEU A 340 -7.00 8.77 -12.87
CA LEU A 340 -7.09 7.37 -13.28
C LEU A 340 -8.53 7.01 -13.65
N ASN A 341 -9.52 7.47 -12.87
CA ASN A 341 -10.93 7.13 -13.10
C ASN A 341 -11.39 7.71 -14.45
N LYS A 342 -11.04 8.96 -14.76
CA LYS A 342 -11.38 9.60 -16.05
C LYS A 342 -10.80 8.85 -17.25
N ILE A 343 -9.59 8.31 -17.14
CA ILE A 343 -8.93 7.58 -18.23
C ILE A 343 -9.56 6.20 -18.44
N ASN A 344 -10.05 5.57 -17.37
CA ASN A 344 -10.59 4.21 -17.40
C ASN A 344 -12.13 4.16 -17.46
N ALA A 345 -12.83 5.30 -17.33
CA ALA A 345 -14.30 5.40 -17.33
C ALA A 345 -14.98 4.95 -18.63
N ASP A 346 -14.26 4.96 -19.76
CA ASP A 346 -14.78 4.55 -21.08
C ASP A 346 -14.56 3.05 -21.39
N GLN A 347 -14.08 2.25 -20.41
CA GLN A 347 -13.75 0.83 -20.61
C GLN A 347 -14.58 -0.16 -19.78
N ILE A 348 -15.55 0.32 -18.99
CA ILE A 348 -16.48 -0.51 -18.20
C ILE A 348 -17.83 -0.59 -18.89
#